data_AF-A0AAU0NXJ7-F1
#
_entry.id   AF-A0AAU0NXJ7-F1
#
_cell.length_a   1.000
_cell.length_b   1.000
_cell.length_c   1.000
_cell.angle_alpha   90.00
_cell.angle_beta   90.00
_cell.angle_gamma   90.00
#
_symmetry.space_group_name_H-M   'P 1'
#
loop_
_entity.id
_entity.type
_entity.pdbx_description
1 polymer ?
#
loop_
_entity_poly.entity_id
_entity_poly.type
_entity_poly.pdbx_seq_one_letter_code
_entity_poly.pdbx_strand_id
1 'polypeptide(L)'
;MSDLNTYLQDMSGGSAANKWDIVCSYSTKELNKILEDKYSSEKPTIYKDITFDIERADPFTGEKFKIKYELTLGAPSFSFIAGINGKCKLVMAIKGKYTIITESGKAIEKVIPSNKYSLNGILPIVAVCGTANSSSNNEPKIVEEGNIINFSEQIQKASVTLQFKHNEETSWSISPSPGPDDKDIMETYFLPAIAQYFKDSSTEIDYTLASISSKSVNIPGDQIVIEPLSFVFATYAEGDKGALSLYIQTKNSGNSAGNKVPSFQPDGKAILPFSDGYTASLILSSDFFQKVCFKASLERAGWTDIRTSPKETIIYAKNNYKARLVANEVYYDHGQEEYNYYDGKLINGGDNYIKFTFFYDGQNHKMKLNIKLDPLQYQQFWQWSRTTGGYGASTSDDAKITISIDEEYDLGDPNIYTITDTDINLTINVNPTITVSTDAGLGMDFVKKTVISYITKEIGSMSCNLSLGGINIFRTTNLLFPMEKVLKFDSKIGFLVPCDLVLLGSIL
;
A
#
# COMPACT_ATOMS: atom_id res chain seq x y z
N MET A 1 8.64 -16.58 -8.53
CA MET A 1 8.16 -15.57 -7.56
C MET A 1 8.97 -15.82 -6.30
N SER A 2 9.37 -14.76 -5.62
CA SER A 2 10.26 -14.84 -4.46
C SER A 2 9.45 -15.17 -3.22
N ASP A 3 10.03 -15.98 -2.33
CA ASP A 3 9.53 -16.08 -0.97
C ASP A 3 9.64 -14.71 -0.26
N LEU A 4 8.94 -14.57 0.86
CA LEU A 4 8.87 -13.31 1.60
C LEU A 4 10.24 -12.75 1.98
N ASN A 5 11.20 -13.59 2.36
CA ASN A 5 12.51 -13.12 2.82
C ASN A 5 13.35 -12.60 1.65
N THR A 6 13.39 -13.36 0.56
CA THR A 6 14.05 -12.92 -0.68
C THR A 6 13.42 -11.61 -1.18
N TYR A 7 12.09 -11.51 -1.14
CA TYR A 7 11.36 -10.30 -1.52
C TYR A 7 11.74 -9.08 -0.67
N LEU A 8 11.78 -9.22 0.66
CA LEU A 8 12.14 -8.13 1.57
C LEU A 8 13.62 -7.73 1.44
N GLN A 9 14.49 -8.70 1.17
CA GLN A 9 15.91 -8.44 0.93
C GLN A 9 16.11 -7.61 -0.35
N ASP A 10 15.44 -7.97 -1.45
CA ASP A 10 15.49 -7.21 -2.71
C ASP A 10 15.02 -5.74 -2.50
N MET A 11 14.04 -5.53 -1.63
CA MET A 11 13.52 -4.20 -1.30
C MET A 11 14.41 -3.34 -0.39
N SER A 12 15.48 -3.90 0.18
CA SER A 12 16.36 -3.16 1.09
C SER A 12 17.32 -2.20 0.37
N GLY A 13 17.55 -2.37 -0.94
CA GLY A 13 18.50 -1.58 -1.73
C GLY A 13 18.06 -0.14 -2.04
N GLY A 14 16.78 0.18 -1.84
CA GLY A 14 16.23 1.52 -2.09
C GLY A 14 14.73 1.49 -2.39
N SER A 15 14.13 2.67 -2.53
CA SER A 15 12.70 2.79 -2.80
C SER A 15 12.33 2.18 -4.16
N ALA A 16 11.39 1.24 -4.13
CA ALA A 16 10.87 0.53 -5.30
C ALA A 16 9.63 1.22 -5.90
N ALA A 17 9.11 2.26 -5.24
CA ALA A 17 7.92 3.02 -5.65
C ALA A 17 8.12 3.91 -6.90
N ASN A 18 9.30 3.89 -7.53
CA ASN A 18 9.58 4.58 -8.79
C ASN A 18 9.26 6.10 -8.77
N LYS A 19 9.59 6.74 -7.63
CA LYS A 19 9.34 8.16 -7.27
C LYS A 19 7.88 8.52 -7.00
N TRP A 20 6.98 7.55 -6.89
CA TRP A 20 5.62 7.77 -6.43
C TRP A 20 5.54 7.68 -4.91
N ASP A 21 4.51 8.27 -4.31
CA ASP A 21 4.31 8.20 -2.87
C ASP A 21 3.83 6.81 -2.46
N ILE A 22 2.92 6.24 -3.26
CA ILE A 22 2.20 5.01 -2.92
C ILE A 22 2.07 4.13 -4.17
N VAL A 23 2.24 2.82 -3.99
CA VAL A 23 1.95 1.79 -4.98
C VAL A 23 0.91 0.83 -4.41
N CYS A 24 -0.23 0.70 -5.09
CA CYS A 24 -1.28 -0.25 -4.73
C CYS A 24 -1.41 -1.29 -5.83
N SER A 25 -1.25 -2.57 -5.50
CA SER A 25 -1.09 -3.62 -6.52
C SER A 25 -1.95 -4.85 -6.25
N TYR A 26 -2.36 -5.49 -7.34
CA TYR A 26 -3.34 -6.57 -7.33
C TYR A 26 -3.01 -7.62 -8.38
N SER A 27 -3.06 -8.89 -7.99
CA SER A 27 -2.75 -10.00 -8.88
C SER A 27 -3.84 -10.24 -9.93
N THR A 28 -3.43 -10.59 -11.15
CA THR A 28 -4.35 -10.98 -12.23
C THR A 28 -5.27 -12.13 -11.81
N LYS A 29 -4.75 -13.11 -11.06
CA LYS A 29 -5.52 -14.25 -10.55
C LYS A 29 -6.74 -13.80 -9.77
N GLU A 30 -6.53 -12.86 -8.84
CA GLU A 30 -7.60 -12.41 -7.96
C GLU A 30 -8.55 -11.44 -8.67
N LEU A 31 -8.05 -10.60 -9.59
CA LEU A 31 -8.91 -9.80 -10.46
C LEU A 31 -9.85 -10.68 -11.30
N ASN A 32 -9.36 -11.80 -11.84
CA ASN A 32 -10.19 -12.76 -12.55
C ASN A 32 -11.21 -13.43 -11.65
N LYS A 33 -10.86 -13.76 -10.40
CA LYS A 33 -11.82 -14.33 -9.44
C LYS A 33 -12.97 -13.35 -9.18
N ILE A 34 -12.68 -12.06 -8.96
CA ILE A 34 -13.75 -11.06 -8.75
C ILE A 34 -14.62 -10.90 -10.01
N LEU A 35 -14.02 -10.96 -11.21
CA LEU A 35 -14.78 -10.94 -12.46
C LEU A 35 -15.70 -12.16 -12.58
N GLU A 36 -15.21 -13.35 -12.22
CA GLU A 36 -15.99 -14.59 -12.21
C GLU A 36 -17.15 -14.55 -11.20
N ASP A 37 -16.89 -14.04 -9.99
CA ASP A 37 -17.91 -13.87 -8.95
C ASP A 37 -19.02 -12.92 -9.41
N LYS A 38 -18.64 -11.79 -10.04
CA LYS A 38 -19.60 -10.84 -10.63
C LYS A 38 -20.39 -11.43 -11.77
N TYR A 39 -19.73 -12.16 -12.65
CA TYR A 39 -20.37 -12.88 -13.74
C TYR A 39 -21.38 -13.90 -13.18
N SER A 40 -21.05 -14.57 -12.08
CA SER A 40 -21.88 -15.64 -11.49
C SER A 40 -23.00 -15.13 -10.57
N SER A 41 -22.99 -13.83 -10.21
CA SER A 41 -23.99 -13.22 -9.32
C SER A 41 -25.44 -13.26 -9.87
N GLU A 42 -26.43 -13.16 -8.97
CA GLU A 42 -27.87 -13.16 -9.32
C GLU A 42 -28.28 -12.00 -10.23
N LYS A 43 -27.58 -10.86 -10.13
CA LYS A 43 -27.76 -9.68 -10.97
C LYS A 43 -26.41 -9.34 -11.60
N PRO A 44 -26.00 -10.10 -12.65
CA PRO A 44 -24.70 -9.93 -13.23
C PRO A 44 -24.58 -8.53 -13.82
N THR A 45 -23.54 -7.82 -13.42
CA THR A 45 -23.14 -6.54 -14.03
C THR A 45 -22.36 -6.75 -15.33
N ILE A 46 -22.04 -8.01 -15.65
CA ILE A 46 -21.34 -8.44 -16.84
C ILE A 46 -22.34 -9.14 -17.76
N TYR A 47 -22.42 -8.67 -19.01
CA TYR A 47 -23.35 -9.19 -20.00
C TYR A 47 -23.03 -10.64 -20.38
N LYS A 48 -24.06 -11.49 -20.47
CA LYS A 48 -23.93 -12.94 -20.73
C LYS A 48 -24.38 -13.33 -22.13
N ASP A 49 -25.52 -12.79 -22.58
CA ASP A 49 -26.21 -13.29 -23.76
C ASP A 49 -26.25 -12.23 -24.85
N ILE A 50 -25.44 -12.40 -25.90
CA ILE A 50 -25.37 -11.49 -27.04
C ILE A 50 -26.25 -12.00 -28.18
N THR A 51 -27.01 -11.08 -28.77
CA THR A 51 -27.78 -11.33 -30.00
C THR A 51 -27.50 -10.24 -31.00
N PHE A 52 -27.09 -10.61 -32.19
CA PHE A 52 -26.88 -9.68 -33.29
C PHE A 52 -27.08 -10.38 -34.63
N ASP A 53 -27.41 -9.57 -35.64
CA ASP A 53 -27.67 -10.04 -36.98
C ASP A 53 -26.66 -9.41 -37.95
N ILE A 54 -26.26 -10.15 -38.98
CA ILE A 54 -25.51 -9.62 -40.11
C ILE A 54 -26.18 -9.97 -41.42
N GLU A 55 -26.14 -9.04 -42.36
CA GLU A 55 -26.56 -9.25 -43.75
C GLU A 55 -25.33 -9.35 -44.65
N ARG A 56 -25.34 -10.31 -45.57
CA ARG A 56 -24.28 -10.56 -46.53
C ARG A 56 -24.88 -10.95 -47.88
N ALA A 57 -24.07 -10.89 -48.93
CA ALA A 57 -24.39 -11.42 -50.23
C ALA A 57 -23.43 -12.57 -50.52
N ASP A 58 -23.94 -13.67 -51.06
CA ASP A 58 -23.12 -14.77 -51.54
C ASP A 58 -22.20 -14.24 -52.66
N PRO A 59 -20.88 -14.44 -52.58
CA PRO A 59 -19.93 -13.86 -53.52
C PRO A 59 -20.03 -14.45 -54.94
N PHE A 60 -20.69 -15.60 -55.11
CA PHE A 60 -20.86 -16.27 -56.39
C PHE A 60 -22.25 -16.03 -56.98
N THR A 61 -23.31 -16.07 -56.18
CA THR A 61 -24.70 -15.92 -56.66
C THR A 61 -25.24 -14.50 -56.53
N GLY A 62 -24.66 -13.68 -55.64
CA GLY A 62 -25.17 -12.37 -55.28
C GLY A 62 -26.44 -12.39 -54.42
N GLU A 63 -26.98 -13.56 -54.10
CA GLU A 63 -28.18 -13.71 -53.25
C GLU A 63 -27.87 -13.22 -51.84
N LYS A 64 -28.77 -12.41 -51.28
CA LYS A 64 -28.60 -11.95 -49.91
C LYS A 64 -28.99 -13.04 -48.92
N PHE A 65 -28.27 -13.09 -47.81
CA PHE A 65 -28.64 -13.90 -46.67
C PHE A 65 -28.34 -13.14 -45.38
N LYS A 66 -29.09 -13.51 -44.34
CA LYS A 66 -28.95 -12.97 -43.00
C LYS A 66 -28.44 -14.06 -42.08
N ILE A 67 -27.42 -13.77 -41.27
CA ILE A 67 -26.99 -14.66 -40.18
C ILE A 67 -27.40 -14.01 -38.87
N LYS A 68 -28.24 -14.70 -38.10
CA LYS A 68 -28.61 -14.34 -36.74
C LYS A 68 -27.75 -15.13 -35.76
N TYR A 69 -27.05 -14.45 -34.86
CA TYR A 69 -26.29 -15.06 -33.76
C TYR A 69 -27.04 -14.92 -32.44
N GLU A 70 -27.15 -16.01 -31.70
CA GLU A 70 -27.73 -16.07 -30.35
C GLU A 70 -26.73 -16.80 -29.45
N LEU A 71 -25.89 -16.06 -28.76
CA LEU A 71 -24.72 -16.60 -28.07
C LEU A 71 -24.73 -16.27 -26.59
N THR A 72 -24.27 -17.21 -25.78
CA THR A 72 -23.89 -16.97 -24.39
C THR A 72 -22.37 -16.99 -24.28
N LEU A 73 -21.80 -15.89 -23.80
CA LEU A 73 -20.40 -15.76 -23.43
C LEU A 73 -20.19 -16.35 -22.04
N GLY A 74 -19.17 -17.17 -21.85
CA GLY A 74 -18.74 -17.68 -20.54
C GLY A 74 -18.07 -16.58 -19.70
N ALA A 75 -17.72 -16.94 -18.46
CA ALA A 75 -17.06 -16.00 -17.55
C ALA A 75 -15.78 -15.43 -18.18
N PRO A 76 -15.60 -14.09 -18.16
CA PRO A 76 -14.40 -13.47 -18.70
C PRO A 76 -13.20 -13.75 -17.81
N SER A 77 -12.07 -14.08 -18.42
CA SER A 77 -10.77 -14.16 -17.77
C SER A 77 -9.74 -13.42 -18.61
N PHE A 78 -8.90 -12.60 -17.98
CA PHE A 78 -7.85 -11.87 -18.68
C PHE A 78 -6.45 -12.20 -18.15
N SER A 79 -5.45 -11.88 -18.95
CA SER A 79 -4.03 -11.94 -18.60
C SER A 79 -3.29 -10.73 -19.16
N PHE A 80 -2.34 -10.16 -18.40
CA PHE A 80 -1.48 -9.11 -18.91
C PHE A 80 -0.45 -9.69 -19.88
N ILE A 81 -0.02 -8.91 -20.86
CA ILE A 81 0.90 -9.38 -21.90
C ILE A 81 2.34 -9.01 -21.53
N ALA A 82 3.22 -10.01 -21.43
CA ALA A 82 4.63 -9.80 -21.11
C ALA A 82 5.31 -8.87 -22.13
N GLY A 83 6.00 -7.85 -21.61
CA GLY A 83 6.69 -6.84 -22.42
C GLY A 83 5.77 -5.82 -23.10
N ILE A 84 4.44 -5.91 -22.93
CA ILE A 84 3.48 -4.96 -23.50
C ILE A 84 2.67 -4.36 -22.36
N ASN A 85 3.03 -3.16 -21.97
CA ASN A 85 2.32 -2.40 -20.95
C ASN A 85 0.93 -1.98 -21.45
N GLY A 86 -0.03 -1.89 -20.53
CA GLY A 86 -1.36 -1.32 -20.83
C GLY A 86 -2.23 -2.17 -21.74
N LYS A 87 -1.86 -3.43 -22.02
CA LYS A 87 -2.68 -4.36 -22.82
C LYS A 87 -2.89 -5.68 -22.08
N CYS A 88 -4.05 -6.28 -22.33
CA CYS A 88 -4.37 -7.60 -21.81
C CYS A 88 -4.93 -8.50 -22.92
N LYS A 89 -4.83 -9.80 -22.71
CA LYS A 89 -5.58 -10.81 -23.43
C LYS A 89 -6.81 -11.18 -22.60
N LEU A 90 -8.01 -10.91 -23.11
CA LEU A 90 -9.29 -11.37 -22.59
C LEU A 90 -9.70 -12.68 -23.26
N VAL A 91 -10.25 -13.61 -22.50
CA VAL A 91 -10.75 -14.91 -22.96
C VAL A 91 -12.18 -15.13 -22.43
N MET A 92 -13.10 -15.50 -23.30
CA MET A 92 -14.48 -15.85 -22.96
C MET A 92 -14.90 -17.08 -23.76
N ALA A 93 -15.34 -18.15 -23.09
CA ALA A 93 -15.92 -19.30 -23.78
C ALA A 93 -17.18 -18.88 -24.55
N ILE A 94 -17.48 -19.52 -25.68
CA ILE A 94 -18.68 -19.22 -26.48
C ILE A 94 -19.54 -20.49 -26.54
N LYS A 95 -20.85 -20.33 -26.33
CA LYS A 95 -21.87 -21.34 -26.64
C LYS A 95 -23.09 -20.66 -27.25
N GLY A 96 -23.96 -21.42 -27.89
CA GLY A 96 -25.23 -20.89 -28.39
C GLY A 96 -25.54 -21.45 -29.76
N LYS A 97 -26.02 -20.61 -30.66
CA LYS A 97 -26.37 -20.99 -32.02
C LYS A 97 -26.29 -19.84 -33.00
N TYR A 98 -26.26 -20.18 -34.28
CA TYR A 98 -26.45 -19.24 -35.36
C TYR A 98 -27.45 -19.79 -36.38
N THR A 99 -28.20 -18.88 -37.00
CA THR A 99 -29.23 -19.21 -37.99
C THR A 99 -28.98 -18.44 -39.27
N ILE A 100 -28.76 -19.15 -40.37
CA ILE A 100 -28.62 -18.59 -41.71
C ILE A 100 -30.00 -18.55 -42.36
N ILE A 101 -30.45 -17.39 -42.80
CA ILE A 101 -31.74 -17.13 -43.42
C ILE A 101 -31.50 -16.61 -44.84
N THR A 102 -31.89 -17.37 -45.86
CA THR A 102 -31.78 -16.97 -47.27
C THR A 102 -32.93 -16.06 -47.70
N GLU A 103 -32.84 -15.42 -48.88
CA GLU A 103 -33.94 -14.61 -49.44
C GLU A 103 -35.23 -15.42 -49.63
N SER A 104 -35.10 -16.72 -49.92
CA SER A 104 -36.24 -17.66 -49.99
C SER A 104 -36.90 -17.96 -48.63
N GLY A 105 -36.39 -17.41 -47.53
CA GLY A 105 -36.91 -17.61 -46.18
C GLY A 105 -36.50 -18.94 -45.55
N LYS A 106 -35.61 -19.71 -46.20
CA LYS A 106 -35.09 -20.97 -45.64
C LYS A 106 -34.12 -20.64 -44.50
N ALA A 107 -34.42 -21.18 -43.32
CA ALA A 107 -33.57 -21.03 -42.13
C ALA A 107 -32.76 -22.32 -41.89
N ILE A 108 -31.44 -22.18 -41.73
CA ILE A 108 -30.54 -23.25 -41.34
C ILE A 108 -29.94 -22.89 -39.98
N GLU A 109 -30.35 -23.60 -38.95
CA GLU A 109 -29.82 -23.42 -37.59
C GLU A 109 -28.65 -24.37 -37.34
N LYS A 110 -27.59 -23.86 -36.71
CA LYS A 110 -26.45 -24.63 -36.24
C LYS A 110 -26.11 -24.27 -34.81
N VAL A 111 -25.86 -25.30 -34.00
CA VAL A 111 -25.49 -25.16 -32.58
C VAL A 111 -23.99 -24.99 -32.46
N ILE A 112 -23.57 -24.07 -31.60
CA ILE A 112 -22.19 -23.92 -31.13
C ILE A 112 -22.10 -24.58 -29.75
N PRO A 113 -21.50 -25.78 -29.64
CA PRO A 113 -21.42 -26.50 -28.38
C PRO A 113 -20.62 -25.73 -27.32
N SER A 114 -21.05 -25.87 -26.06
CA SER A 114 -20.27 -25.40 -24.91
C SER A 114 -18.85 -25.97 -24.96
N ASN A 115 -17.87 -25.14 -24.58
CA ASN A 115 -16.45 -25.51 -24.50
C ASN A 115 -15.77 -25.86 -25.83
N LYS A 116 -16.42 -25.64 -26.99
CA LYS A 116 -15.78 -25.85 -28.29
C LYS A 116 -14.85 -24.70 -28.67
N TYR A 117 -15.32 -23.46 -28.47
CA TYR A 117 -14.63 -22.24 -28.89
C TYR A 117 -14.59 -21.22 -27.76
N SER A 118 -13.56 -20.38 -27.77
CA SER A 118 -13.42 -19.20 -26.93
C SER A 118 -13.08 -17.99 -27.78
N LEU A 119 -13.72 -16.87 -27.49
CA LEU A 119 -13.35 -15.56 -28.01
C LEU A 119 -12.11 -15.08 -27.25
N ASN A 120 -11.06 -14.70 -27.98
CA ASN A 120 -9.85 -14.11 -27.43
C ASN A 120 -9.72 -12.69 -27.96
N GLY A 121 -9.76 -11.71 -27.06
CA GLY A 121 -9.52 -10.31 -27.38
C GLY A 121 -8.14 -9.88 -26.88
N ILE A 122 -7.40 -9.12 -27.68
CA ILE A 122 -6.33 -8.27 -27.16
C ILE A 122 -6.93 -6.88 -26.99
N LEU A 123 -6.98 -6.40 -25.75
CA LEU A 123 -7.65 -5.15 -25.38
C LEU A 123 -6.68 -4.19 -24.72
N PRO A 124 -6.76 -2.88 -25.03
CA PRO A 124 -6.09 -1.87 -24.23
C PRO A 124 -6.77 -1.72 -22.88
N ILE A 125 -5.97 -1.35 -21.90
CA ILE A 125 -6.38 -0.93 -20.56
C ILE A 125 -6.23 0.58 -20.54
N VAL A 126 -7.28 1.28 -20.14
CA VAL A 126 -7.31 2.74 -20.08
C VAL A 126 -7.85 3.21 -18.75
N ALA A 127 -7.59 4.47 -18.42
CA ALA A 127 -8.26 5.13 -17.33
C ALA A 127 -9.40 6.02 -17.86
N VAL A 128 -10.59 5.85 -17.29
CA VAL A 128 -11.80 6.61 -17.58
C VAL A 128 -12.05 7.57 -16.42
N CYS A 129 -12.00 8.88 -16.67
CA CYS A 129 -12.16 9.92 -15.67
C CYS A 129 -13.62 10.41 -15.61
N GLY A 130 -14.22 10.38 -14.42
CA GLY A 130 -15.57 10.91 -14.16
C GLY A 130 -15.54 12.36 -13.70
N THR A 131 -16.52 13.16 -14.15
CA THR A 131 -16.66 14.57 -13.77
C THR A 131 -17.68 14.81 -12.66
N ALA A 132 -17.39 15.70 -11.71
CA ALA A 132 -18.26 15.99 -10.55
C ALA A 132 -19.64 16.56 -10.92
N ASN A 133 -19.76 17.21 -12.09
CA ASN A 133 -20.99 17.84 -12.59
C ASN A 133 -21.50 17.17 -13.88
N SER A 134 -21.60 15.85 -13.91
CA SER A 134 -22.15 15.12 -15.07
C SER A 134 -23.68 15.23 -15.14
N SER A 135 -24.19 16.44 -15.40
CA SER A 135 -25.50 16.63 -16.02
C SER A 135 -25.40 16.24 -17.50
N SER A 136 -25.71 14.97 -17.76
CA SER A 136 -26.20 14.34 -18.99
C SER A 136 -25.48 14.46 -20.36
N ASN A 137 -24.48 15.30 -20.63
CA ASN A 137 -23.95 15.43 -22.01
C ASN A 137 -22.42 15.40 -22.22
N ASN A 138 -21.58 15.22 -21.19
CA ASN A 138 -20.14 15.14 -21.39
C ASN A 138 -19.68 13.68 -21.45
N GLU A 139 -19.10 13.27 -22.59
CA GLU A 139 -18.42 11.98 -22.71
C GLU A 139 -17.29 11.85 -21.68
N PRO A 140 -17.11 10.68 -21.07
CA PRO A 140 -16.05 10.48 -20.09
C PRO A 140 -14.67 10.62 -20.74
N LYS A 141 -13.73 11.27 -20.05
CA LYS A 141 -12.37 11.46 -20.57
C LYS A 141 -11.59 10.16 -20.46
N ILE A 142 -11.17 9.61 -21.60
CA ILE A 142 -10.30 8.45 -21.69
C ILE A 142 -8.84 8.91 -21.65
N VAL A 143 -8.04 8.25 -20.82
CA VAL A 143 -6.61 8.51 -20.63
C VAL A 143 -5.85 7.19 -20.76
N GLU A 144 -4.96 7.12 -21.74
CA GLU A 144 -4.14 5.94 -22.00
C GLU A 144 -3.05 5.77 -20.94
N GLU A 145 -2.51 4.55 -20.83
CA GLU A 145 -1.37 4.24 -19.98
C GLU A 145 -0.19 5.20 -20.25
N GLY A 146 0.62 5.47 -19.23
CA GLY A 146 1.76 6.38 -19.33
C GLY A 146 1.39 7.85 -19.13
N ASN A 147 0.10 8.19 -19.21
CA ASN A 147 -0.39 9.54 -18.96
C ASN A 147 -0.81 9.69 -17.50
N ILE A 148 -0.25 10.71 -16.85
CA ILE A 148 -0.57 11.04 -15.45
C ILE A 148 -1.94 11.70 -15.39
N ILE A 149 -2.81 11.14 -14.56
CA ILE A 149 -4.15 11.66 -14.30
C ILE A 149 -4.08 12.53 -13.05
N ASN A 150 -4.38 13.81 -13.21
CA ASN A 150 -4.42 14.76 -12.11
C ASN A 150 -5.85 14.92 -11.63
N PHE A 151 -6.07 14.73 -10.33
CA PHE A 151 -7.35 15.03 -9.70
C PHE A 151 -7.52 16.54 -9.55
N SER A 152 -8.74 17.00 -9.75
CA SER A 152 -9.13 18.41 -9.67
C SER A 152 -10.60 18.51 -9.28
N GLU A 153 -11.13 19.73 -9.17
CA GLU A 153 -12.57 19.91 -8.98
C GLU A 153 -13.39 19.24 -10.09
N GLN A 154 -12.83 19.19 -11.31
CA GLN A 154 -13.46 18.59 -12.48
C GLN A 154 -13.28 17.07 -12.54
N ILE A 155 -12.14 16.53 -12.07
CA ILE A 155 -11.87 15.09 -12.06
C ILE A 155 -11.72 14.66 -10.61
N GLN A 156 -12.78 14.08 -10.04
CA GLN A 156 -12.78 13.62 -8.65
C GLN A 156 -12.69 12.10 -8.54
N LYS A 157 -12.95 11.37 -9.64
CA LYS A 157 -12.90 9.92 -9.71
C LYS A 157 -12.32 9.48 -11.05
N ALA A 158 -11.51 8.44 -11.03
CA ALA A 158 -11.03 7.76 -12.23
C ALA A 158 -11.11 6.24 -12.04
N SER A 159 -11.37 5.53 -13.13
CA SER A 159 -11.53 4.09 -13.17
C SER A 159 -10.58 3.51 -14.22
N VAL A 160 -9.77 2.51 -13.87
CA VAL A 160 -8.99 1.75 -14.87
C VAL A 160 -9.90 0.67 -15.43
N THR A 161 -10.10 0.60 -16.74
CA THR A 161 -11.06 -0.28 -17.41
C THR A 161 -10.44 -1.00 -18.60
N LEU A 162 -11.02 -2.15 -18.98
CA LEU A 162 -10.76 -2.74 -20.29
C LEU A 162 -11.54 -1.97 -21.36
N GLN A 163 -10.86 -1.49 -22.40
CA GLN A 163 -11.49 -0.72 -23.46
C GLN A 163 -11.93 -1.63 -24.61
N PHE A 164 -13.24 -1.86 -24.71
CA PHE A 164 -13.82 -2.62 -25.82
C PHE A 164 -14.03 -1.78 -27.09
N LYS A 165 -14.22 -0.46 -26.92
CA LYS A 165 -14.40 0.47 -28.04
C LYS A 165 -13.15 0.41 -28.92
N HIS A 166 -13.32 -0.03 -30.16
CA HIS A 166 -12.24 -0.28 -31.10
C HIS A 166 -11.43 1.00 -31.35
N ASN A 167 -10.27 1.08 -30.70
CA ASN A 167 -9.11 1.75 -31.28
C ASN A 167 -8.40 0.72 -32.20
N GLU A 168 -7.46 1.17 -33.04
CA GLU A 168 -6.70 0.28 -33.94
C GLU A 168 -5.91 -0.82 -33.20
N GLU A 169 -5.89 -0.79 -31.86
CA GLU A 169 -5.15 -1.71 -31.00
C GLU A 169 -5.97 -2.92 -30.52
N THR A 170 -7.29 -2.87 -30.62
CA THR A 170 -8.16 -3.99 -30.23
C THR A 170 -8.25 -5.04 -31.33
N SER A 171 -7.93 -6.29 -31.02
CA SER A 171 -8.06 -7.41 -31.96
C SER A 171 -8.79 -8.60 -31.36
N TRP A 172 -9.51 -9.36 -32.19
CA TRP A 172 -10.32 -10.50 -31.79
C TRP A 172 -9.93 -11.75 -32.59
N SER A 173 -9.94 -12.91 -31.93
CA SER A 173 -9.65 -14.21 -32.53
C SER A 173 -10.43 -15.33 -31.81
N ILE A 174 -10.49 -16.51 -32.42
CA ILE A 174 -11.14 -17.70 -31.84
C ILE A 174 -10.08 -18.75 -31.50
N SER A 175 -10.20 -19.36 -30.33
CA SER A 175 -9.37 -20.50 -29.91
C SER A 175 -10.23 -21.68 -29.45
N PRO A 176 -9.86 -22.92 -29.80
CA PRO A 176 -8.88 -23.27 -30.84
C PRO A 176 -9.35 -22.78 -32.23
N SER A 177 -8.44 -22.75 -33.20
CA SER A 177 -8.80 -22.40 -34.59
C SER A 177 -9.94 -23.29 -35.07
N PRO A 178 -11.00 -22.72 -35.68
CA PRO A 178 -12.13 -23.49 -36.19
C PRO A 178 -11.71 -24.58 -37.17
N GLY A 179 -12.37 -25.75 -37.06
CA GLY A 179 -12.22 -26.82 -38.03
C GLY A 179 -12.82 -26.44 -39.40
N PRO A 180 -12.53 -27.20 -40.47
CA PRO A 180 -12.95 -26.86 -41.84
C PRO A 180 -14.45 -26.55 -42.00
N ASP A 181 -15.32 -27.27 -41.28
CA ASP A 181 -16.78 -27.14 -41.38
C ASP A 181 -17.33 -25.84 -40.78
N ASP A 182 -16.59 -25.23 -39.85
CA ASP A 182 -16.99 -24.02 -39.13
C ASP A 182 -16.16 -22.80 -39.52
N LYS A 183 -15.03 -23.00 -40.23
CA LYS A 183 -14.03 -21.97 -40.48
C LYS A 183 -14.59 -20.71 -41.12
N ASP A 184 -15.35 -20.86 -42.20
CA ASP A 184 -15.89 -19.71 -42.93
C ASP A 184 -16.91 -18.92 -42.07
N ILE A 185 -17.82 -19.62 -41.38
CA ILE A 185 -18.79 -18.98 -40.48
C ILE A 185 -18.11 -18.25 -39.32
N MET A 186 -17.15 -18.90 -38.69
CA MET A 186 -16.52 -18.39 -37.48
C MET A 186 -15.46 -17.30 -37.78
N GLU A 187 -14.64 -17.45 -38.81
CA GLU A 187 -13.56 -16.51 -39.14
C GLU A 187 -14.00 -15.40 -40.10
N THR A 188 -14.71 -15.74 -41.18
CA THR A 188 -15.06 -14.77 -42.23
C THR A 188 -16.23 -13.88 -41.82
N TYR A 189 -17.25 -14.44 -41.16
CA TYR A 189 -18.49 -13.72 -40.87
C TYR A 189 -18.63 -13.33 -39.41
N PHE A 190 -18.42 -14.27 -38.48
CA PHE A 190 -18.60 -14.02 -37.05
C PHE A 190 -17.54 -13.07 -36.48
N LEU A 191 -16.24 -13.29 -36.72
CA LEU A 191 -15.17 -12.46 -36.13
C LEU A 191 -15.29 -10.96 -36.46
N PRO A 192 -15.54 -10.54 -37.71
CA PRO A 192 -15.76 -9.13 -38.01
C PRO A 192 -17.04 -8.58 -37.35
N ALA A 193 -18.09 -9.40 -37.27
CA ALA A 193 -19.36 -9.01 -36.69
C ALA A 193 -19.29 -8.83 -35.17
N ILE A 194 -18.62 -9.75 -34.47
CA ILE A 194 -18.43 -9.65 -33.02
C ILE A 194 -17.51 -8.48 -32.67
N ALA A 195 -16.47 -8.23 -33.47
CA ALA A 195 -15.62 -7.05 -33.31
C ALA A 195 -16.42 -5.75 -33.46
N GLN A 196 -17.31 -5.68 -34.45
CA GLN A 196 -18.21 -4.54 -34.66
C GLN A 196 -19.24 -4.42 -33.53
N TYR A 197 -19.80 -5.53 -33.05
CA TYR A 197 -20.73 -5.54 -31.92
C TYR A 197 -20.10 -4.93 -30.66
N PHE A 198 -18.90 -5.38 -30.27
CA PHE A 198 -18.19 -4.81 -29.11
C PHE A 198 -17.79 -3.34 -29.30
N LYS A 199 -17.56 -2.92 -30.55
CA LYS A 199 -17.30 -1.52 -30.88
C LYS A 199 -18.54 -0.65 -30.65
N ASP A 200 -19.72 -1.11 -31.08
CA ASP A 200 -20.96 -0.34 -31.07
C ASP A 200 -21.69 -0.39 -29.72
N SER A 201 -21.61 -1.51 -28.99
CA SER A 201 -22.31 -1.73 -27.70
C SER A 201 -21.48 -1.35 -26.46
N SER A 202 -20.36 -0.64 -26.63
CA SER A 202 -19.29 -0.50 -25.61
C SER A 202 -19.70 0.16 -24.29
N THR A 203 -20.71 1.03 -24.23
CA THR A 203 -21.16 1.63 -22.95
C THR A 203 -21.77 0.62 -21.97
N GLU A 204 -22.16 -0.57 -22.46
CA GLU A 204 -22.78 -1.63 -21.65
C GLU A 204 -21.75 -2.65 -21.12
N ILE A 205 -20.51 -2.63 -21.61
CA ILE A 205 -19.50 -3.69 -21.38
C ILE A 205 -18.16 -3.07 -20.90
N ASP A 206 -18.19 -2.19 -19.91
CA ASP A 206 -16.95 -1.67 -19.31
C ASP A 206 -16.54 -2.50 -18.10
N TYR A 207 -15.51 -3.34 -18.27
CA TYR A 207 -14.91 -4.08 -17.16
C TYR A 207 -13.96 -3.14 -16.40
N THR A 208 -14.51 -2.45 -15.41
CA THR A 208 -13.72 -1.64 -14.50
C THR A 208 -12.81 -2.55 -13.68
N LEU A 209 -11.51 -2.46 -13.91
CA LEU A 209 -10.50 -3.17 -13.15
C LEU A 209 -10.15 -2.42 -11.89
N ALA A 210 -9.90 -1.11 -11.92
CA ALA A 210 -9.50 -0.32 -10.75
C ALA A 210 -10.35 0.94 -10.60
N SER A 211 -10.42 1.54 -9.41
CA SER A 211 -11.00 2.88 -9.23
C SER A 211 -10.29 3.65 -8.14
N ILE A 212 -10.08 4.94 -8.36
CA ILE A 212 -9.45 5.87 -7.42
C ILE A 212 -10.28 7.17 -7.36
N SER A 213 -10.40 7.76 -6.18
CA SER A 213 -11.17 8.99 -5.94
C SER A 213 -10.38 9.93 -5.03
N SER A 214 -10.42 11.21 -5.36
CA SER A 214 -9.88 12.29 -4.53
C SER A 214 -10.92 12.86 -3.57
N LYS A 215 -12.12 12.28 -3.49
CA LYS A 215 -13.16 12.74 -2.57
C LYS A 215 -12.71 12.50 -1.13
N SER A 216 -12.55 13.59 -0.39
CA SER A 216 -12.22 13.57 1.03
C SER A 216 -13.22 12.72 1.80
N VAL A 217 -12.70 11.80 2.60
CA VAL A 217 -13.49 11.02 3.56
C VAL A 217 -13.40 11.76 4.90
N ASN A 218 -14.54 11.97 5.56
CA ASN A 218 -14.52 12.46 6.94
C ASN A 218 -13.97 11.35 7.84
N ILE A 219 -12.68 11.44 8.17
CA ILE A 219 -12.03 10.53 9.11
C ILE A 219 -12.13 11.16 10.50
N PRO A 220 -12.67 10.45 11.52
CA PRO A 220 -12.76 10.96 12.88
C PRO A 220 -11.38 11.23 13.51
N GLY A 221 -11.26 12.35 14.24
CA GLY A 221 -10.10 12.67 15.08
C GLY A 221 -8.87 13.21 14.33
N ASP A 222 -7.71 13.15 14.99
CA ASP A 222 -6.45 13.76 14.52
C ASP A 222 -5.66 12.85 13.55
N GLN A 223 -6.35 12.00 12.79
CA GLN A 223 -5.72 11.02 11.90
C GLN A 223 -5.17 11.67 10.62
N ILE A 224 -4.10 11.10 10.08
CA ILE A 224 -3.48 11.57 8.83
C ILE A 224 -4.38 11.20 7.66
N VAL A 225 -4.96 12.19 7.00
CA VAL A 225 -5.78 12.01 5.79
C VAL A 225 -4.86 11.94 4.57
N ILE A 226 -4.84 10.80 3.89
CA ILE A 226 -4.01 10.57 2.69
C ILE A 226 -4.87 10.77 1.43
N GLU A 227 -4.82 11.96 0.82
CA GLU A 227 -5.61 12.25 -0.38
C GLU A 227 -4.79 12.10 -1.66
N PRO A 228 -5.30 11.39 -2.69
CA PRO A 228 -4.62 11.32 -3.96
C PRO A 228 -4.70 12.68 -4.69
N LEU A 229 -3.57 13.09 -5.24
CA LEU A 229 -3.40 14.29 -6.07
C LEU A 229 -3.31 13.91 -7.55
N SER A 230 -2.54 12.87 -7.86
CA SER A 230 -2.45 12.32 -9.22
C SER A 230 -2.14 10.83 -9.16
N PHE A 231 -2.36 10.12 -10.27
CA PHE A 231 -1.93 8.74 -10.40
C PHE A 231 -1.63 8.35 -11.84
N VAL A 232 -0.93 7.23 -12.00
CA VAL A 232 -0.83 6.46 -13.24
C VAL A 232 -1.00 4.99 -12.90
N PHE A 233 -1.35 4.15 -13.87
CA PHE A 233 -1.36 2.70 -13.69
C PHE A 233 -0.28 2.06 -14.56
N ALA A 234 0.16 0.87 -14.18
CA ALA A 234 1.01 0.02 -14.98
C ALA A 234 0.68 -1.45 -14.76
N THR A 235 0.99 -2.27 -15.76
CA THR A 235 0.82 -3.72 -15.71
C THR A 235 2.16 -4.43 -15.68
N TYR A 236 2.22 -5.55 -14.96
CA TYR A 236 3.34 -6.48 -14.97
C TYR A 236 2.86 -7.86 -15.40
N ALA A 237 3.67 -8.59 -16.17
CA ALA A 237 3.40 -9.95 -16.59
C ALA A 237 4.70 -10.77 -16.67
N GLU A 238 4.69 -11.95 -16.05
CA GLU A 238 5.74 -12.95 -16.11
C GLU A 238 5.10 -14.35 -16.11
N GLY A 239 5.12 -15.04 -17.25
CA GLY A 239 4.47 -16.33 -17.39
C GLY A 239 2.95 -16.23 -17.21
N ASP A 240 2.40 -17.02 -16.29
CA ASP A 240 0.99 -17.03 -15.90
C ASP A 240 0.65 -16.00 -14.79
N LYS A 241 1.66 -15.28 -14.31
CA LYS A 241 1.55 -14.30 -13.22
C LYS A 241 1.48 -12.90 -13.79
N GLY A 242 0.69 -12.05 -13.14
CA GLY A 242 0.62 -10.65 -13.49
C GLY A 242 0.05 -9.79 -12.37
N ALA A 243 0.29 -8.48 -12.48
CA ALA A 243 -0.19 -7.49 -11.53
C ALA A 243 -0.66 -6.21 -12.22
N LEU A 244 -1.78 -5.67 -11.75
CA LEU A 244 -2.18 -4.28 -12.01
C LEU A 244 -1.69 -3.44 -10.83
N SER A 245 -0.96 -2.36 -11.10
CA SER A 245 -0.44 -1.46 -10.07
C SER A 245 -0.89 -0.03 -10.32
N LEU A 246 -1.39 0.63 -9.29
CA LEU A 246 -1.68 2.05 -9.26
C LEU A 246 -0.54 2.78 -8.53
N TYR A 247 0.08 3.72 -9.22
CA TYR A 247 1.14 4.56 -8.69
C TYR A 247 0.58 5.95 -8.41
N ILE A 248 0.58 6.34 -7.14
CA ILE A 248 -0.24 7.43 -6.64
C ILE A 248 0.65 8.49 -5.99
N GLN A 249 0.43 9.74 -6.37
CA GLN A 249 0.96 10.92 -5.71
C GLN A 249 -0.12 11.45 -4.76
N THR A 250 0.28 11.88 -3.58
CA THR A 250 -0.62 12.39 -2.55
C THR A 250 -0.49 13.90 -2.42
N LYS A 251 -1.54 14.58 -1.92
CA LYS A 251 -1.48 16.04 -1.69
C LYS A 251 -0.50 16.42 -0.57
N ASN A 252 -0.33 15.54 0.40
CA ASN A 252 0.35 15.87 1.66
C ASN A 252 1.87 15.64 1.59
N SER A 253 2.38 14.99 0.53
CA SER A 253 3.80 14.68 0.40
C SER A 253 4.66 15.87 0.01
N GLY A 254 4.10 16.81 -0.77
CA GLY A 254 4.87 17.85 -1.46
C GLY A 254 5.79 17.31 -2.56
N ASN A 255 5.76 16.00 -2.84
CA ASN A 255 6.53 15.39 -3.92
C ASN A 255 5.92 15.72 -5.28
N SER A 256 6.73 15.69 -6.33
CA SER A 256 6.22 15.73 -7.71
C SER A 256 5.62 14.37 -8.10
N ALA A 257 4.82 14.33 -9.17
CA ALA A 257 4.42 13.07 -9.77
C ALA A 257 5.66 12.24 -10.15
N GLY A 258 5.56 10.92 -10.01
CA GLY A 258 6.66 10.01 -10.27
C GLY A 258 6.90 9.76 -11.76
N ASN A 259 7.57 8.66 -12.08
CA ASN A 259 7.82 8.30 -13.48
C ASN A 259 6.52 7.94 -14.20
N LYS A 260 6.41 8.39 -15.47
CA LYS A 260 5.23 8.20 -16.32
C LYS A 260 4.94 6.76 -16.69
N VAL A 261 5.98 5.96 -16.89
CA VAL A 261 5.87 4.53 -17.20
C VAL A 261 6.50 3.75 -16.05
N PRO A 262 5.85 3.73 -14.87
CA PRO A 262 6.45 3.15 -13.70
C PRO A 262 6.44 1.63 -13.77
N SER A 263 7.39 1.02 -13.08
CA SER A 263 7.35 -0.40 -12.74
C SER A 263 7.96 -0.59 -11.37
N PHE A 264 7.55 -1.68 -10.71
CA PHE A 264 8.03 -2.00 -9.38
C PHE A 264 9.41 -2.63 -9.50
N GLN A 265 10.43 -1.88 -9.08
CA GLN A 265 11.83 -2.20 -9.37
C GLN A 265 12.71 -2.14 -8.11
N PRO A 266 12.51 -3.03 -7.13
CA PRO A 266 13.48 -3.20 -6.06
C PRO A 266 14.84 -3.58 -6.65
N ASP A 267 15.90 -2.92 -6.17
CA ASP A 267 17.27 -3.02 -6.68
C ASP A 267 17.39 -2.90 -8.22
N GLY A 268 16.52 -2.09 -8.84
CA GLY A 268 16.51 -1.86 -10.28
C GLY A 268 15.98 -3.02 -11.13
N LYS A 269 15.48 -4.10 -10.51
CA LYS A 269 14.92 -5.26 -11.22
C LYS A 269 13.40 -5.27 -11.16
N ALA A 270 12.75 -5.30 -12.32
CA ALA A 270 11.30 -5.39 -12.40
C ALA A 270 10.80 -6.75 -11.90
N ILE A 271 10.05 -6.75 -10.79
CA ILE A 271 9.43 -7.96 -10.22
C ILE A 271 7.96 -7.69 -9.85
N LEU A 272 7.25 -8.73 -9.40
CA LEU A 272 5.91 -8.56 -8.84
C LEU A 272 5.94 -7.74 -7.55
N PRO A 273 4.97 -6.85 -7.33
CA PRO A 273 4.89 -5.99 -6.14
C PRO A 273 4.36 -6.70 -4.88
N PHE A 274 4.38 -8.03 -4.86
CA PHE A 274 3.98 -8.88 -3.74
C PHE A 274 4.74 -10.20 -3.82
N SER A 275 5.01 -10.81 -2.66
CA SER A 275 5.71 -12.10 -2.56
C SER A 275 4.76 -13.30 -2.73
N ASP A 276 5.35 -14.49 -2.83
CA ASP A 276 4.58 -15.75 -2.85
C ASP A 276 3.66 -15.87 -1.63
N GLY A 277 2.43 -16.32 -1.86
CA GLY A 277 1.38 -16.44 -0.84
C GLY A 277 0.45 -15.23 -0.73
N TYR A 278 0.78 -14.11 -1.38
CA TYR A 278 -0.02 -12.89 -1.38
C TYR A 278 -0.58 -12.58 -2.77
N THR A 279 -1.72 -11.89 -2.82
CA THR A 279 -2.37 -11.49 -4.09
C THR A 279 -2.54 -9.98 -4.22
N ALA A 280 -2.16 -9.23 -3.19
CA ALA A 280 -2.19 -7.78 -3.20
C ALA A 280 -1.15 -7.17 -2.26
N SER A 281 -0.82 -5.91 -2.53
CA SER A 281 0.06 -5.11 -1.68
C SER A 281 -0.30 -3.63 -1.68
N LEU A 282 0.06 -2.96 -0.59
CA LEU A 282 0.12 -1.51 -0.48
C LEU A 282 1.52 -1.11 -0.01
N ILE A 283 2.20 -0.30 -0.81
CA ILE A 283 3.60 0.09 -0.60
C ILE A 283 3.65 1.60 -0.48
N LEU A 284 4.20 2.11 0.62
CA LEU A 284 4.41 3.52 0.87
C LEU A 284 5.90 3.80 0.72
N SER A 285 6.26 4.73 -0.16
CA SER A 285 7.67 5.06 -0.38
C SER A 285 8.31 5.54 0.91
N SER A 286 9.58 5.21 1.13
CA SER A 286 10.32 5.60 2.34
C SER A 286 10.22 7.10 2.62
N ASP A 287 10.28 7.91 1.56
CA ASP A 287 10.14 9.37 1.66
C ASP A 287 8.75 9.78 2.17
N PHE A 288 7.69 9.24 1.58
CA PHE A 288 6.32 9.50 1.98
C PHE A 288 6.05 9.02 3.42
N PHE A 289 6.44 7.78 3.72
CA PHE A 289 6.29 7.18 5.04
C PHE A 289 6.96 8.04 6.12
N GLN A 290 8.22 8.43 5.92
CA GLN A 290 8.94 9.20 6.94
C GLN A 290 8.40 10.62 7.10
N LYS A 291 8.17 11.33 5.99
CA LYS A 291 7.78 12.75 6.03
C LYS A 291 6.32 12.98 6.39
N VAL A 292 5.42 12.15 5.87
CA VAL A 292 3.98 12.36 6.00
C VAL A 292 3.42 11.53 7.15
N CYS A 293 3.88 10.29 7.30
CA CYS A 293 3.30 9.37 8.28
C CYS A 293 4.00 9.42 9.64
N PHE A 294 5.30 9.12 9.67
CA PHE A 294 6.04 8.97 10.91
C PHE A 294 6.32 10.31 11.59
N LYS A 295 6.82 11.29 10.83
CA LYS A 295 7.06 12.65 11.33
C LYS A 295 5.80 13.26 11.96
N ALA A 296 4.67 13.22 11.27
CA ALA A 296 3.41 13.75 11.82
C ALA A 296 2.98 13.05 13.11
N SER A 297 3.32 11.77 13.28
CA SER A 297 3.04 11.02 14.52
C SER A 297 3.97 11.41 15.66
N LEU A 298 5.24 11.67 15.36
CA LEU A 298 6.19 12.24 16.32
C LEU A 298 5.78 13.66 16.75
N GLU A 299 5.40 14.52 15.80
CA GLU A 299 4.94 15.89 16.10
C GLU A 299 3.72 15.90 17.03
N ARG A 300 2.74 15.03 16.77
CA ARG A 300 1.56 14.86 17.65
C ARG A 300 1.93 14.36 19.05
N ALA A 301 3.00 13.57 19.17
CA ALA A 301 3.54 13.12 20.44
C ALA A 301 4.45 14.16 21.13
N GLY A 302 4.53 15.39 20.60
CA GLY A 302 5.29 16.50 21.20
C GLY A 302 6.79 16.51 20.86
N TRP A 303 7.22 15.68 19.92
CA TRP A 303 8.60 15.67 19.44
C TRP A 303 8.85 16.86 18.51
N THR A 304 10.10 17.34 18.46
CA THR A 304 10.47 18.56 17.73
C THR A 304 11.73 18.36 16.86
N ASP A 305 11.98 19.29 15.93
CA ASP A 305 13.16 19.30 15.04
C ASP A 305 13.35 17.94 14.32
N ILE A 306 12.27 17.42 13.75
CA ILE A 306 12.27 16.09 13.14
C ILE A 306 12.93 16.17 11.75
N ARG A 307 13.96 15.35 11.55
CA ARG A 307 14.73 15.24 10.31
C ARG A 307 14.64 13.81 9.79
N THR A 308 14.56 13.66 8.47
CA THR A 308 14.37 12.36 7.81
C THR A 308 15.52 12.10 6.82
N SER A 309 15.93 10.84 6.70
CA SER A 309 16.86 10.34 5.69
C SER A 309 16.17 9.22 4.92
N PRO A 310 15.47 9.54 3.81
CA PRO A 310 14.70 8.57 3.02
C PRO A 310 15.52 7.36 2.55
N LYS A 311 16.79 7.57 2.19
CA LYS A 311 17.67 6.51 1.66
C LYS A 311 18.02 5.45 2.68
N GLU A 312 18.04 5.80 3.96
CA GLU A 312 18.54 4.94 5.04
C GLU A 312 17.42 4.50 6.00
N THR A 313 16.20 4.96 5.76
CA THR A 313 15.05 4.78 6.67
C THR A 313 15.37 5.22 8.12
N ILE A 314 16.05 6.37 8.22
CA ILE A 314 16.49 6.98 9.49
C ILE A 314 15.71 8.27 9.76
N ILE A 315 15.25 8.41 11.00
CA ILE A 315 14.58 9.61 11.49
C ILE A 315 15.30 10.10 12.74
N TYR A 316 15.57 11.40 12.81
CA TYR A 316 16.12 12.06 13.98
C TYR A 316 15.06 12.96 14.58
N ALA A 317 14.84 12.89 15.88
CA ALA A 317 13.88 13.75 16.56
C ALA A 317 14.38 14.15 17.95
N LYS A 318 14.03 15.37 18.38
CA LYS A 318 14.27 15.84 19.74
C LYS A 318 13.03 15.61 20.59
N ASN A 319 13.23 15.09 21.79
CA ASN A 319 12.22 15.04 22.82
C ASN A 319 12.61 16.04 23.92
N ASN A 320 11.71 16.96 24.27
CA ASN A 320 11.97 18.04 25.21
C ASN A 320 11.88 17.59 26.68
N TYR A 321 12.44 16.42 27.01
CA TYR A 321 12.47 15.93 28.37
C TYR A 321 13.39 16.79 29.23
N LYS A 322 12.93 17.05 30.45
CA LYS A 322 13.62 17.85 31.45
C LYS A 322 13.49 17.17 32.79
N ALA A 323 14.61 16.93 33.45
CA ALA A 323 14.62 16.52 34.85
C ALA A 323 15.41 17.55 35.64
N ARG A 324 14.82 18.06 36.70
CA ARG A 324 15.53 18.94 37.63
C ARG A 324 15.79 18.17 38.90
N LEU A 325 17.05 17.87 39.18
CA LEU A 325 17.43 17.24 40.43
C LEU A 325 17.29 18.24 41.58
N VAL A 326 16.09 18.34 42.15
CA VAL A 326 15.84 19.20 43.31
C VAL A 326 16.13 18.39 44.57
N ALA A 327 17.04 18.87 45.40
CA ALA A 327 17.23 18.33 46.74
C ALA A 327 15.94 18.45 47.54
N ASN A 328 15.48 17.35 48.14
CA ASN A 328 14.77 17.31 49.43
C ASN A 328 14.12 15.94 49.64
N GLU A 329 14.87 14.96 50.13
CA GLU A 329 14.27 13.90 50.95
C GLU A 329 15.20 13.61 52.13
N VAL A 330 14.67 13.76 53.34
CA VAL A 330 15.23 13.18 54.56
C VAL A 330 14.78 11.73 54.56
N TYR A 331 15.70 10.81 54.27
CA TYR A 331 15.40 9.38 54.37
C TYR A 331 15.70 8.92 55.79
N TYR A 332 14.71 8.31 56.45
CA TYR A 332 14.88 7.69 57.75
C TYR A 332 15.05 6.18 57.56
N ASP A 333 16.29 5.72 57.47
CA ASP A 333 16.59 4.29 57.55
C ASP A 333 17.08 3.94 58.96
N HIS A 334 16.39 3.02 59.64
CA HIS A 334 16.77 2.53 60.97
C HIS A 334 17.06 3.60 62.05
N GLY A 335 16.38 4.76 62.00
CA GLY A 335 16.56 5.86 62.97
C GLY A 335 17.76 6.78 62.68
N GLN A 336 18.32 6.72 61.46
CA GLN A 336 19.33 7.67 60.98
C GLN A 336 18.72 8.67 60.02
N GLU A 337 19.06 9.94 60.20
CA GLU A 337 18.73 11.01 59.26
C GLU A 337 19.84 11.09 58.21
N GLU A 338 19.48 10.82 56.96
CA GLU A 338 20.33 11.06 55.80
C GLU A 338 19.86 12.30 55.06
N TYR A 339 20.78 13.25 54.85
CA TYR A 339 20.53 14.46 54.08
C TYR A 339 21.32 14.39 52.77
N ASN A 340 20.60 14.46 51.67
CA ASN A 340 21.17 14.53 50.33
C ASN A 340 20.94 15.92 49.75
N TYR A 341 22.02 16.61 49.39
CA TYR A 341 21.98 17.89 48.72
C TYR A 341 22.51 17.77 47.29
N TYR A 342 21.73 18.31 46.36
CA TYR A 342 22.05 18.42 44.93
C TYR A 342 21.99 19.89 44.54
N ASP A 343 22.93 20.36 43.70
CA ASP A 343 23.02 21.77 43.31
C ASP A 343 21.83 22.30 42.47
N GLY A 344 20.87 21.43 42.09
CA GLY A 344 19.68 21.82 41.34
C GLY A 344 19.83 21.84 39.82
N LYS A 345 20.92 21.27 39.26
CA LYS A 345 21.18 21.25 37.82
C LYS A 345 20.02 20.67 37.03
N LEU A 346 19.70 21.40 35.96
CA LEU A 346 18.75 20.97 34.96
C LEU A 346 19.43 19.97 34.03
N ILE A 347 18.90 18.75 34.00
CA ILE A 347 19.17 17.77 32.96
C ILE A 347 18.18 18.06 31.83
N ASN A 348 18.69 18.50 30.68
CA ASN A 348 17.88 18.80 29.50
C ASN A 348 18.32 17.90 28.35
N GLY A 349 17.39 17.09 27.86
CA GLY A 349 17.57 16.25 26.68
C GLY A 349 17.36 16.97 25.37
N GLY A 350 16.66 18.11 25.38
CA GLY A 350 16.04 18.73 24.21
C GLY A 350 17.01 19.14 23.09
N ASP A 351 18.32 19.21 23.35
CA ASP A 351 19.31 19.55 22.33
C ASP A 351 19.83 18.35 21.54
N ASN A 352 19.54 17.13 21.98
CA ASN A 352 20.09 15.91 21.40
C ASN A 352 19.07 15.14 20.58
N TYR A 353 19.52 14.58 19.47
CA TYR A 353 18.66 13.76 18.61
C TYR A 353 18.60 12.33 19.12
N ILE A 354 17.39 11.82 19.21
CA ILE A 354 17.10 10.41 19.26
C ILE A 354 16.98 9.93 17.81
N LYS A 355 17.77 8.92 17.46
CA LYS A 355 17.84 8.31 16.13
C LYS A 355 16.97 7.06 16.09
N PHE A 356 15.97 7.06 15.21
CA PHE A 356 15.13 5.91 14.87
C PHE A 356 15.64 5.31 13.55
N THR A 357 15.92 4.02 13.52
CA THR A 357 16.43 3.30 12.34
C THR A 357 15.59 2.06 12.10
N PHE A 358 14.88 2.03 10.97
CA PHE A 358 14.17 0.83 10.52
C PHE A 358 15.11 0.00 9.64
N PHE A 359 15.16 -1.31 9.84
CA PHE A 359 15.97 -2.20 9.01
C PHE A 359 15.45 -3.63 9.02
N TYR A 360 15.74 -4.36 7.95
CA TYR A 360 15.50 -5.79 7.85
C TYR A 360 16.73 -6.56 8.37
N ASP A 361 16.55 -7.32 9.44
CA ASP A 361 17.54 -8.26 9.96
C ASP A 361 17.49 -9.54 9.12
N GLY A 362 18.31 -9.57 8.07
CA GLY A 362 18.37 -10.70 7.14
C GLY A 362 18.85 -12.02 7.76
N GLN A 363 19.49 -12.01 8.93
CA GLN A 363 19.91 -13.23 9.63
C GLN A 363 18.74 -13.88 10.36
N ASN A 364 17.91 -13.06 11.02
CA ASN A 364 16.76 -13.53 11.79
C ASN A 364 15.44 -13.46 11.02
N HIS A 365 15.46 -12.93 9.80
CA HIS A 365 14.30 -12.69 8.94
C HIS A 365 13.23 -11.83 9.61
N LYS A 366 13.66 -10.79 10.32
CA LYS A 366 12.79 -9.92 11.13
C LYS A 366 12.95 -8.46 10.77
N MET A 367 11.85 -7.74 10.85
CA MET A 367 11.86 -6.29 10.74
C MET A 367 12.12 -5.69 12.11
N LYS A 368 13.06 -4.74 12.19
CA LYS A 368 13.47 -4.15 13.46
C LYS A 368 13.43 -2.63 13.41
N LEU A 369 13.18 -2.04 14.57
CA LEU A 369 13.35 -0.62 14.83
C LEU A 369 14.37 -0.44 15.95
N ASN A 370 15.50 0.19 15.61
CA ASN A 370 16.51 0.62 16.58
C ASN A 370 16.29 2.07 16.96
N ILE A 371 16.30 2.35 18.25
CA ILE A 371 16.17 3.68 18.82
C ILE A 371 17.43 3.94 19.63
N LYS A 372 18.21 4.95 19.23
CA LYS A 372 19.48 5.28 19.86
C LYS A 372 19.58 6.74 20.24
N LEU A 373 20.14 6.98 21.42
CA LEU A 373 20.63 8.28 21.87
C LEU A 373 22.04 8.06 22.38
N ASP A 374 23.01 8.73 21.75
CA ASP A 374 24.40 8.68 22.18
C ASP A 374 24.51 9.12 23.64
N PRO A 375 25.35 8.47 24.46
CA PRO A 375 25.42 8.73 25.89
C PRO A 375 25.67 10.22 26.20
N LEU A 376 24.69 10.85 26.83
CA LEU A 376 24.77 12.22 27.32
C LEU A 376 25.31 12.22 28.74
N GLN A 377 26.41 12.94 28.96
CA GLN A 377 27.09 12.95 30.25
C GLN A 377 26.87 14.30 30.94
N TYR A 378 26.35 14.24 32.16
CA TYR A 378 26.17 15.38 33.05
C TYR A 378 27.00 15.14 34.30
N GLN A 379 27.99 15.99 34.54
CA GLN A 379 28.72 16.01 35.80
C GLN A 379 27.98 16.92 36.79
N GLN A 380 27.80 16.42 38.01
CA GLN A 380 27.00 17.05 39.05
C GLN A 380 27.75 16.92 40.37
N PHE A 381 27.96 18.04 41.06
CA PHE A 381 28.59 18.01 42.37
C PHE A 381 27.56 17.61 43.43
N TRP A 382 27.88 16.57 44.21
CA TRP A 382 27.01 16.01 45.24
C TRP A 382 27.60 16.25 46.62
N GLN A 383 26.75 16.68 47.54
CA GLN A 383 27.07 16.68 48.96
C GLN A 383 26.05 15.80 49.67
N TRP A 384 26.56 14.78 50.38
CA TRP A 384 25.73 13.96 51.22
C TRP A 384 26.30 13.93 52.63
N SER A 385 25.39 13.91 53.61
CA SER A 385 25.77 13.76 55.01
C SER A 385 24.91 12.68 55.64
N ARG A 386 25.59 11.76 56.31
CA ARG A 386 24.95 10.69 57.07
C ARG A 386 25.24 10.90 58.55
N THR A 387 24.19 10.92 59.35
CA THR A 387 24.30 11.04 60.80
C THR A 387 24.03 9.68 61.44
N THR A 388 25.08 8.97 61.84
CA THR A 388 24.97 7.67 62.53
C THR A 388 25.30 7.85 64.01
N GLY A 389 24.31 7.73 64.89
CA GLY A 389 24.54 7.72 66.36
C GLY A 389 25.12 9.02 66.94
N GLY A 390 24.80 10.18 66.35
CA GLY A 390 25.27 11.50 66.80
C GLY A 390 26.61 11.96 66.21
N TYR A 391 27.28 11.13 65.41
CA TYR A 391 28.43 11.53 64.58
C TYR A 391 27.96 11.74 63.13
N GLY A 392 28.05 12.98 62.67
CA GLY A 392 27.81 13.33 61.26
C GLY A 392 29.08 13.13 60.44
N ALA A 393 29.04 12.23 59.47
CA ALA A 393 30.04 12.16 58.40
C ALA A 393 29.46 12.86 57.17
N SER A 394 30.09 13.96 56.74
CA SER A 394 29.80 14.61 55.45
C SER A 394 30.86 14.23 54.44
N THR A 395 30.43 13.75 53.29
CA THR A 395 31.31 13.50 52.15
C THR A 395 30.71 14.17 50.93
N SER A 396 31.58 14.76 50.12
CA SER A 396 31.20 15.36 48.85
C SER A 396 31.93 14.65 47.74
N ASP A 397 31.25 14.38 46.63
CA ASP A 397 31.85 13.77 45.46
C ASP A 397 31.20 14.30 44.18
N ASP A 398 31.93 14.24 43.08
CA ASP A 398 31.35 14.47 41.77
C ASP A 398 30.68 13.19 41.29
N ALA A 399 29.40 13.31 40.95
CA ALA A 399 28.71 12.25 40.26
C ALA A 399 28.58 12.56 38.79
N LYS A 400 28.79 11.54 37.99
CA LYS A 400 28.58 11.55 36.56
C LYS A 400 27.32 10.77 36.25
N ILE A 401 26.30 11.50 35.82
CA ILE A 401 25.04 10.98 35.33
C ILE A 401 25.17 10.78 33.83
N THR A 402 24.91 9.57 33.35
CA THR A 402 24.88 9.28 31.92
C THR A 402 23.48 8.84 31.52
N ILE A 403 22.94 9.49 30.50
CA ILE A 403 21.63 9.16 29.90
C ILE A 403 21.89 8.63 28.50
N SER A 404 21.39 7.43 28.21
CA SER A 404 21.50 6.82 26.89
C SER A 404 20.21 6.11 26.53
N ILE A 405 19.97 5.93 25.24
CA ILE A 405 18.91 5.06 24.73
C ILE A 405 19.59 4.07 23.79
N ASP A 406 19.33 2.79 24.01
CA ASP A 406 19.73 1.72 23.10
C ASP A 406 18.64 0.64 23.18
N GLU A 407 17.55 0.88 22.45
CA GLU A 407 16.40 0.00 22.41
C GLU A 407 16.25 -0.60 21.01
N GLU A 408 15.85 -1.86 20.95
CA GLU A 408 15.55 -2.59 19.72
C GLU A 408 14.15 -3.19 19.85
N TYR A 409 13.31 -2.95 18.85
CA TYR A 409 11.96 -3.50 18.75
C TYR A 409 11.86 -4.48 17.58
N ASP A 410 11.23 -5.63 17.82
CA ASP A 410 10.80 -6.56 16.78
C ASP A 410 9.45 -6.11 16.21
N LEU A 411 9.44 -5.61 14.98
CA LEU A 411 8.24 -5.13 14.28
C LEU A 411 7.28 -6.25 13.85
N GLY A 412 7.65 -7.51 14.12
CA GLY A 412 6.76 -8.67 14.09
C GLY A 412 6.10 -9.00 15.43
N ASP A 413 6.38 -8.28 16.52
CA ASP A 413 5.72 -8.47 17.81
C ASP A 413 4.30 -7.87 17.81
N PRO A 414 3.22 -8.66 17.93
CA PRO A 414 1.85 -8.16 17.93
C PRO A 414 1.52 -7.24 19.11
N ASN A 415 2.37 -7.14 20.14
CA ASN A 415 2.16 -6.22 21.25
C ASN A 415 2.53 -4.77 20.91
N ILE A 416 3.33 -4.54 19.86
CA ILE A 416 3.80 -3.20 19.50
C ILE A 416 3.07 -2.63 18.29
N TYR A 417 2.35 -3.45 17.53
CA TYR A 417 1.55 -2.98 16.40
C TYR A 417 0.13 -3.55 16.41
N THR A 418 -0.76 -2.85 15.73
CA THR A 418 -2.07 -3.36 15.34
C THR A 418 -2.29 -3.02 13.89
N ILE A 419 -2.30 -4.04 13.04
CA ILE A 419 -2.73 -3.94 11.65
C ILE A 419 -4.15 -4.48 11.63
N THR A 420 -5.11 -3.57 11.56
CA THR A 420 -6.46 -3.95 11.16
C THR A 420 -6.55 -3.79 9.66
N ASP A 421 -7.73 -4.06 9.13
CA ASP A 421 -8.03 -3.55 7.82
C ASP A 421 -7.86 -2.00 7.87
N THR A 422 -8.65 -1.30 8.67
CA THR A 422 -8.83 0.15 8.50
C THR A 422 -7.70 1.02 8.99
N ASP A 423 -6.83 0.48 9.84
CA ASP A 423 -5.87 1.25 10.59
C ASP A 423 -4.60 0.44 10.79
N ILE A 424 -3.47 1.15 10.73
CA ILE A 424 -2.19 0.61 11.16
C ILE A 424 -1.70 1.47 12.29
N ASN A 425 -1.57 0.86 13.46
CA ASN A 425 -1.04 1.48 14.64
C ASN A 425 0.29 0.83 15.00
N LEU A 426 1.28 1.63 15.33
CA LEU A 426 2.56 1.19 15.88
C LEU A 426 2.83 2.05 17.11
N THR A 427 2.91 1.41 18.27
CA THR A 427 3.14 2.04 19.56
C THR A 427 4.59 1.79 19.97
N ILE A 428 5.33 2.87 20.15
CA ILE A 428 6.74 2.85 20.54
C ILE A 428 6.85 3.56 21.90
N ASN A 429 7.48 2.92 22.87
CA ASN A 429 7.63 3.43 24.23
C ASN A 429 9.11 3.51 24.59
N VAL A 430 9.73 4.66 24.37
CA VAL A 430 11.16 4.85 24.56
C VAL A 430 11.48 5.11 26.04
N ASN A 431 12.29 4.25 26.64
CA ASN A 431 12.70 4.35 28.04
C ASN A 431 14.21 4.63 28.13
N PRO A 432 14.62 5.84 28.53
CA PRO A 432 16.03 6.14 28.66
C PRO A 432 16.67 5.34 29.77
N THR A 433 17.84 4.77 29.49
CA THR A 433 18.71 4.17 30.50
C THR A 433 19.48 5.26 31.20
N ILE A 434 19.35 5.34 32.52
CA ILE A 434 20.06 6.31 33.36
C ILE A 434 21.05 5.54 34.21
N THR A 435 22.33 5.92 34.11
CA THR A 435 23.39 5.39 34.95
C THR A 435 24.05 6.51 35.74
N VAL A 436 24.48 6.18 36.95
CA VAL A 436 25.19 7.10 37.84
C VAL A 436 26.50 6.45 38.24
N SER A 437 27.59 7.17 37.98
CA SER A 437 28.94 6.80 38.41
C SER A 437 29.50 7.87 39.35
N THR A 438 30.32 7.45 40.31
CA THR A 438 30.93 8.29 41.35
C THR A 438 32.33 7.73 41.61
N ASP A 439 33.29 8.57 41.96
CA ASP A 439 34.66 8.13 42.28
C ASP A 439 34.81 7.71 43.75
N ALA A 440 33.84 8.08 44.60
CA ALA A 440 33.80 7.73 46.02
C ALA A 440 33.40 6.25 46.27
N GLY A 441 34.10 5.63 47.25
CA GLY A 441 33.90 4.25 47.69
C GLY A 441 32.65 4.01 48.56
N LEU A 442 32.42 2.72 48.85
CA LEU A 442 31.35 2.07 49.64
C LEU A 442 30.33 3.00 50.36
N GLY A 443 29.07 2.95 49.93
CA GLY A 443 27.93 3.67 50.55
C GLY A 443 26.99 4.34 49.54
N MET A 444 27.41 4.49 48.28
CA MET A 444 26.69 5.27 47.26
C MET A 444 25.59 4.51 46.52
N ASP A 445 25.43 3.20 46.71
CA ASP A 445 24.47 2.40 45.94
C ASP A 445 23.02 2.82 46.20
N PHE A 446 22.69 3.21 47.44
CA PHE A 446 21.38 3.73 47.79
C PHE A 446 21.12 5.08 47.09
N VAL A 447 22.05 6.03 47.21
CA VAL A 447 21.97 7.36 46.57
C VAL A 447 21.83 7.22 45.05
N LYS A 448 22.65 6.33 44.43
CA LYS A 448 22.56 6.02 43.01
C LYS A 448 21.15 5.56 42.63
N LYS A 449 20.56 4.60 43.36
CA LYS A 449 19.20 4.10 43.10
C LYS A 449 18.14 5.19 43.24
N THR A 450 18.22 6.02 44.27
CA THR A 450 17.27 7.12 44.49
C THR A 450 17.35 8.16 43.38
N VAL A 451 18.55 8.57 42.99
CA VAL A 451 18.77 9.51 41.88
C VAL A 451 18.27 8.91 40.57
N ILE A 452 18.60 7.65 40.27
CA ILE A 452 18.10 6.97 39.07
C ILE A 452 16.57 6.94 39.09
N SER A 453 15.94 6.55 40.19
CA SER A 453 14.48 6.50 40.32
C SER A 453 13.84 7.87 40.13
N TYR A 454 14.42 8.91 40.70
CA TYR A 454 13.93 10.29 40.59
C TYR A 454 14.04 10.79 39.14
N ILE A 455 15.21 10.66 38.52
CA ILE A 455 15.41 11.09 37.11
C ILE A 455 14.50 10.29 36.19
N THR A 456 14.36 8.97 36.41
CA THR A 456 13.45 8.12 35.62
C THR A 456 12.01 8.60 35.72
N LYS A 457 11.56 8.99 36.92
CA LYS A 457 10.22 9.52 37.15
C LYS A 457 10.01 10.88 36.48
N GLU A 458 10.98 11.78 36.58
CA GLU A 458 10.88 13.13 36.00
C GLU A 458 10.97 13.13 34.48
N ILE A 459 11.86 12.32 33.90
CA ILE A 459 11.94 12.14 32.43
C ILE A 459 10.71 11.39 31.91
N GLY A 460 10.23 10.39 32.67
CA GLY A 460 9.11 9.54 32.28
C GLY A 460 9.45 8.63 31.09
N SER A 461 8.44 7.93 30.58
CA SER A 461 8.53 7.24 29.31
C SER A 461 8.18 8.20 28.17
N MET A 462 8.98 8.16 27.09
CA MET A 462 8.70 8.92 25.89
C MET A 462 7.96 8.01 24.91
N SER A 463 6.65 8.16 24.77
CA SER A 463 5.88 7.36 23.82
C SER A 463 5.60 8.10 22.52
N CYS A 464 5.51 7.36 21.42
CA CYS A 464 4.87 7.84 20.21
C CYS A 464 3.98 6.75 19.63
N ASN A 465 2.81 7.16 19.17
CA ASN A 465 1.84 6.29 18.50
C ASN A 465 1.77 6.73 17.04
N LEU A 466 2.37 5.93 16.16
CA LEU A 466 2.12 6.02 14.73
C LEU A 466 0.73 5.46 14.48
N SER A 467 -0.14 6.26 13.88
CA SER A 467 -1.49 5.83 13.49
C SER A 467 -1.78 6.28 12.06
N LEU A 468 -1.98 5.30 11.17
CA LEU A 468 -2.23 5.47 9.74
C LEU A 468 -3.71 5.23 9.40
N GLY A 469 -4.63 5.99 9.98
CA GLY A 469 -6.06 5.80 9.71
C GLY A 469 -6.53 6.23 8.31
N GLY A 470 -5.70 6.96 7.57
CA GLY A 470 -5.95 7.38 6.19
C GLY A 470 -5.81 6.29 5.12
N ILE A 471 -5.36 5.07 5.48
CA ILE A 471 -5.25 3.95 4.52
C ILE A 471 -6.63 3.58 3.93
N ASN A 472 -7.72 3.94 4.62
CA ASN A 472 -9.09 3.80 4.11
C ASN A 472 -9.39 4.55 2.81
N ILE A 473 -8.60 5.54 2.41
CA ILE A 473 -8.84 6.26 1.14
C ILE A 473 -8.52 5.37 -0.08
N PHE A 474 -7.56 4.46 0.05
CA PHE A 474 -7.31 3.40 -0.95
C PHE A 474 -8.37 2.29 -0.91
N ARG A 475 -9.33 2.39 0.00
CA ARG A 475 -10.40 1.40 0.22
C ARG A 475 -11.78 1.95 -0.11
N THR A 476 -11.99 3.26 -0.01
CA THR A 476 -13.20 3.89 -0.56
C THR A 476 -13.20 3.88 -2.09
N THR A 477 -12.12 3.42 -2.70
CA THR A 477 -11.87 3.48 -4.14
C THR A 477 -11.20 2.18 -4.56
N ASN A 478 -11.99 1.16 -4.92
CA ASN A 478 -11.42 -0.14 -5.25
C ASN A 478 -12.21 -0.89 -6.34
N LEU A 479 -11.53 -1.93 -6.83
CA LEU A 479 -11.37 -2.37 -8.21
C LEU A 479 -12.63 -2.63 -9.02
N LEU A 480 -13.66 -3.16 -8.38
CA LEU A 480 -14.92 -3.53 -9.01
C LEU A 480 -16.11 -3.03 -8.17
N PHE A 481 -15.84 -2.46 -6.99
CA PHE A 481 -16.83 -2.06 -6.00
C PHE A 481 -16.43 -0.69 -5.43
N PRO A 482 -16.94 0.41 -6.03
CA PRO A 482 -16.71 1.73 -5.47
C PRO A 482 -17.18 1.74 -4.01
N MET A 483 -16.32 2.18 -3.10
CA MET A 483 -16.60 2.30 -1.66
C MET A 483 -16.65 1.00 -0.84
N GLU A 484 -16.25 -0.16 -1.40
CA GLU A 484 -16.17 -1.41 -0.64
C GLU A 484 -14.74 -1.79 -0.25
N LYS A 485 -14.61 -2.48 0.89
CA LYS A 485 -13.33 -2.98 1.39
C LYS A 485 -12.90 -4.21 0.58
N VAL A 486 -11.88 -4.02 -0.24
CA VAL A 486 -11.39 -5.09 -1.13
C VAL A 486 -10.06 -5.65 -0.65
N LEU A 487 -9.24 -4.92 0.12
CA LEU A 487 -7.95 -5.42 0.63
C LEU A 487 -8.03 -5.88 2.09
N LYS A 488 -7.63 -7.13 2.35
CA LYS A 488 -7.39 -7.67 3.68
C LYS A 488 -5.89 -7.88 3.88
N PHE A 489 -5.31 -7.15 4.82
CA PHE A 489 -3.89 -7.28 5.15
C PHE A 489 -3.64 -8.49 6.04
N ASP A 490 -2.51 -9.14 5.85
CA ASP A 490 -2.07 -10.22 6.73
C ASP A 490 -1.40 -9.60 7.96
N SER A 491 -2.12 -9.54 9.08
CA SER A 491 -1.58 -8.98 10.32
C SER A 491 -0.49 -9.85 10.96
N LYS A 492 -0.30 -11.10 10.52
CA LYS A 492 0.66 -12.04 11.11
C LYS A 492 2.11 -11.78 10.71
N ILE A 493 2.33 -11.11 9.58
CA ILE A 493 3.69 -10.76 9.12
C ILE A 493 4.22 -9.46 9.75
N GLY A 494 3.33 -8.69 10.36
CA GLY A 494 3.68 -7.44 11.05
C GLY A 494 4.01 -6.28 10.13
N PHE A 495 4.78 -5.34 10.67
CA PHE A 495 5.05 -4.05 10.03
C PHE A 495 6.38 -4.11 9.25
N LEU A 496 6.30 -4.12 7.92
CA LEU A 496 7.46 -4.38 7.05
C LEU A 496 8.03 -3.09 6.46
N VAL A 497 9.28 -2.74 6.79
CA VAL A 497 9.94 -1.52 6.29
C VAL A 497 11.39 -1.79 5.84
N PRO A 498 11.62 -2.67 4.85
CA PRO A 498 12.98 -2.93 4.35
C PRO A 498 13.65 -1.68 3.76
N CYS A 499 12.85 -0.80 3.15
CA CYS A 499 13.20 0.58 2.81
C CYS A 499 11.90 1.38 2.74
N ASP A 500 11.01 0.96 1.82
CA ASP A 500 9.61 1.37 1.76
C ASP A 500 8.80 0.61 2.82
N LEU A 501 7.70 1.20 3.31
CA LEU A 501 6.72 0.46 4.12
C LEU A 501 5.87 -0.42 3.20
N VAL A 502 5.80 -1.71 3.50
CA VAL A 502 5.12 -2.73 2.70
C VAL A 502 4.04 -3.40 3.53
N LEU A 503 2.86 -3.50 2.95
CA LEU A 503 1.73 -4.22 3.50
C LEU A 503 1.30 -5.25 2.48
N LEU A 504 1.30 -6.52 2.88
CA LEU A 504 0.91 -7.64 2.02
C LEU A 504 -0.43 -8.19 2.48
N GLY A 505 -1.18 -8.74 1.54
CA GLY A 505 -2.51 -9.26 1.83
C GLY A 505 -3.14 -10.02 0.68
N SER A 506 -4.44 -10.14 0.77
CA SER A 506 -5.28 -10.71 -0.28
C SER A 506 -6.45 -9.78 -0.58
N ILE A 507 -7.01 -9.93 -1.77
CA ILE A 507 -8.30 -9.31 -2.06
C ILE A 507 -9.42 -10.18 -1.46
N LEU A 508 -10.44 -9.54 -0.91
CA LEU A 508 -11.65 -10.16 -0.36
C LEU A 508 -12.61 -10.62 -1.44
#